data_AF-A0A812MCH9-F1
#
_entry.id   AF-A0A812MCH9-F1
#
_cell.length_a   1.000
_cell.length_b   1.000
_cell.length_c   1.000
_cell.angle_alpha   90.00
_cell.angle_beta   90.00
_cell.angle_gamma   90.00
#
_symmetry.space_group_name_H-M   'P 1'
#
loop_
_entity.id
_entity.type
_entity.pdbx_description
1 polymer ?
#
loop_
_entity_poly.entity_id
_entity_poly.type
_entity_poly.pdbx_seq_one_letter_code
_entity_poly.pdbx_strand_id
1 'polypeptide(L)'
;MCFFVNNHFRTLVDGDISGSQDPEQAVKPNLTQARGMLAVLSSWHTPVYFTRLWTIYEQTAAFSMGVPVTFVMTPSATDSFQRYVLTDRSAWEDVQACVGKIDSAGARANDPEEEKRLRSALQEQGGFDSVNAQLSNAFLAWLEKTGQEMLLRENATELVLPDDICITVHDDFVSV
;
A
#
# COMPACT_ATOMS: atom_id res chain seq x y z
N MET A 1 9.11 1.26 0.00
CA MET A 1 10.16 0.50 0.71
C MET A 1 9.45 -0.40 1.71
N CYS A 2 9.79 -1.69 1.81
CA CYS A 2 9.20 -2.59 2.81
C CYS A 2 10.08 -2.57 4.05
N PHE A 3 9.52 -2.27 5.21
CA PHE A 3 10.31 -2.12 6.43
C PHE A 3 10.86 -3.44 6.96
N PHE A 4 10.16 -4.56 6.73
CA PHE A 4 10.49 -5.85 7.36
C PHE A 4 11.48 -6.74 6.57
N VAL A 5 11.75 -6.39 5.32
CA VAL A 5 12.45 -7.30 4.39
C VAL A 5 13.46 -6.54 3.53
N ASN A 6 14.01 -5.45 4.09
CA ASN A 6 15.12 -4.72 3.50
C ASN A 6 16.42 -5.56 3.56
N ASN A 7 16.49 -6.63 2.75
CA ASN A 7 17.63 -7.53 2.67
C ASN A 7 18.82 -6.87 1.95
N HIS A 8 18.55 -5.95 1.01
CA HIS A 8 19.59 -5.38 0.16
C HIS A 8 20.63 -4.53 0.92
N PHE A 9 20.26 -3.87 2.02
CA PHE A 9 21.21 -3.08 2.80
C PHE A 9 22.11 -3.95 3.68
N ARG A 10 21.60 -5.08 4.22
CA ARG A 10 22.43 -6.03 4.97
C ARG A 10 23.36 -6.83 4.06
N THR A 11 22.94 -7.23 2.86
CA THR A 11 23.83 -7.90 1.88
C THR A 11 25.02 -7.02 1.48
N LEU A 12 24.81 -5.70 1.35
CA LEU A 12 25.87 -4.73 1.03
C LEU A 12 26.79 -4.41 2.22
N VAL A 13 26.29 -4.45 3.45
CA VAL A 13 27.04 -4.06 4.67
C VAL A 13 27.71 -5.26 5.35
N ASP A 14 27.06 -6.44 5.36
CA ASP A 14 27.55 -7.63 6.06
C ASP A 14 28.51 -8.46 5.19
N GLY A 15 28.77 -8.06 3.93
CA GLY A 15 29.68 -8.75 3.02
C GLY A 15 29.26 -10.16 2.64
N ASP A 16 28.03 -10.55 2.98
CA ASP A 16 27.48 -11.85 2.68
C ASP A 16 26.94 -11.84 1.25
N ILE A 17 27.79 -12.26 0.32
CA ILE A 17 27.47 -12.41 -1.12
C ILE A 17 26.40 -13.50 -1.34
N SER A 18 26.03 -14.25 -0.29
CA SER A 18 24.92 -15.19 -0.33
C SER A 18 23.59 -14.53 0.05
N GLY A 19 23.10 -13.64 -0.83
CA GLY A 19 21.66 -13.40 -0.89
C GLY A 19 20.98 -14.77 -0.97
N SER A 20 20.10 -15.10 -0.01
CA SER A 20 19.55 -16.45 0.09
C SER A 20 19.02 -16.88 -1.27
N GLN A 21 19.53 -17.97 -1.82
CA GLN A 21 19.26 -18.34 -3.21
C GLN A 21 17.76 -18.58 -3.51
N ASP A 22 16.97 -18.76 -2.46
CA ASP A 22 15.54 -18.97 -2.47
C ASP A 22 14.78 -17.73 -1.90
N PRO A 23 13.96 -17.04 -2.72
CA PRO A 23 13.12 -15.93 -2.27
C PRO A 23 12.18 -16.31 -1.12
N GLU A 24 11.75 -17.56 -1.03
CA GLU A 24 10.87 -18.04 0.03
C GLU A 24 11.55 -18.00 1.40
N GLN A 25 12.81 -18.44 1.46
CA GLN A 25 13.60 -18.48 2.69
C GLN A 25 13.95 -17.08 3.20
N ALA A 26 14.07 -16.09 2.32
CA ALA A 26 14.31 -14.70 2.70
C ALA A 26 13.10 -14.06 3.41
N VAL A 27 11.88 -14.40 2.97
CA VAL A 27 10.67 -13.62 3.28
C VAL A 27 9.82 -14.30 4.36
N LYS A 28 9.55 -15.61 4.22
CA LYS A 28 8.57 -16.30 5.08
C LYS A 28 8.91 -16.28 6.58
N PRO A 29 10.18 -16.48 7.02
CA PRO A 29 10.50 -16.43 8.45
C PRO A 29 10.21 -15.05 9.06
N ASN A 30 10.57 -13.99 8.34
CA ASN A 30 10.37 -12.61 8.78
C ASN A 30 8.89 -12.25 8.88
N LEU A 31 8.09 -12.63 7.87
CA LEU A 31 6.64 -12.39 7.88
C LEU A 31 5.93 -13.16 9.01
N THR A 32 6.33 -14.41 9.24
CA THR A 32 5.77 -15.26 10.31
C THR A 32 6.05 -14.65 11.69
N GLN A 33 7.26 -14.13 11.90
CA GLN A 33 7.64 -13.52 13.17
C GLN A 33 7.01 -12.14 13.38
N ALA A 34 6.99 -11.28 12.36
CA ALA A 34 6.53 -9.90 12.46
C ALA A 34 5.01 -9.76 12.61
N ARG A 35 4.23 -10.77 12.17
CA ARG A 35 2.76 -10.80 12.21
C ARG A 35 2.06 -9.65 11.46
N GLY A 36 2.80 -8.88 10.67
CA GLY A 36 2.30 -7.79 9.85
C GLY A 36 3.39 -7.23 8.95
N MET A 37 2.98 -6.61 7.85
CA MET A 37 3.86 -5.98 6.87
C MET A 37 3.47 -4.52 6.68
N LEU A 38 4.47 -3.63 6.65
CA LEU A 38 4.27 -2.21 6.37
C LEU A 38 4.81 -1.86 4.97
N ALA A 39 3.92 -1.43 4.10
CA ALA A 39 4.20 -1.01 2.74
C ALA A 39 4.28 0.52 2.66
N VAL A 40 5.50 1.07 2.63
CA VAL A 40 5.71 2.53 2.63
C VAL A 40 5.74 3.08 1.19
N LEU A 41 4.80 3.97 0.90
CA LEU A 41 4.57 4.61 -0.39
C LEU A 41 5.08 6.05 -0.39
N SER A 42 5.93 6.38 -1.37
CA SER A 42 6.42 7.74 -1.60
C SER A 42 5.51 8.55 -2.54
N SER A 43 4.56 7.90 -3.19
CA SER A 43 3.55 8.47 -4.09
C SER A 43 2.35 7.53 -4.11
N TRP A 44 1.14 8.08 -4.11
CA TRP A 44 -0.11 7.31 -4.22
C TRP A 44 -0.57 7.15 -5.67
N HIS A 45 -0.27 8.13 -6.52
CA HIS A 45 -0.70 8.18 -7.92
C HIS A 45 0.25 7.39 -8.85
N THR A 46 1.55 7.38 -8.54
CA THR A 46 2.58 6.62 -9.26
C THR A 46 3.50 5.90 -8.29
N PRO A 47 2.96 4.93 -7.53
CA PRO A 47 3.74 4.19 -6.54
C PRO A 47 4.83 3.35 -7.23
N VAL A 48 6.08 3.83 -7.18
CA VAL A 48 7.30 3.06 -7.54
C VAL A 48 7.36 1.72 -6.80
N TYR A 49 6.65 1.62 -5.69
CA TYR A 49 6.49 0.40 -4.93
C TYR A 49 5.92 -0.78 -5.74
N PHE A 50 5.06 -0.55 -6.74
CA PHE A 50 4.53 -1.62 -7.61
C PHE A 50 5.37 -1.84 -8.87
N THR A 51 6.49 -1.12 -9.05
CA THR A 51 7.40 -1.35 -10.20
C THR A 51 8.60 -2.22 -9.84
N ARG A 52 8.76 -2.54 -8.56
CA ARG A 52 9.83 -3.40 -8.05
C ARG A 52 9.31 -4.82 -7.86
N LEU A 53 9.96 -5.78 -8.48
CA LEU A 53 9.48 -7.17 -8.48
C LEU A 53 9.54 -7.79 -7.07
N TRP A 54 10.58 -7.45 -6.32
CA TRP A 54 10.78 -7.94 -4.95
C TRP A 54 9.66 -7.48 -4.00
N THR A 55 9.26 -6.21 -4.07
CA THR A 55 8.18 -5.67 -3.21
C THR A 55 6.82 -6.25 -3.58
N ILE A 56 6.60 -6.59 -4.86
CA ILE A 56 5.40 -7.32 -5.29
C ILE A 56 5.40 -8.72 -4.69
N TYR A 57 6.49 -9.47 -4.85
CA TYR A 57 6.62 -10.82 -4.32
C TYR A 57 6.37 -10.89 -2.81
N GLU A 58 6.94 -9.97 -2.03
CA GLU A 58 6.74 -9.92 -0.58
C GLU A 58 5.28 -9.72 -0.17
N GLN A 59 4.56 -8.84 -0.88
CA GLN A 59 3.15 -8.59 -0.60
C GLN A 59 2.31 -9.82 -0.94
N THR A 60 2.53 -10.44 -2.11
CA THR A 60 1.82 -11.66 -2.49
C THR A 60 2.13 -12.81 -1.53
N ALA A 61 3.38 -12.94 -1.07
CA ALA A 61 3.76 -13.87 -0.02
C ALA A 61 3.00 -13.58 1.29
N ALA A 62 2.94 -12.32 1.74
CA ALA A 62 2.18 -11.93 2.93
C ALA A 62 0.68 -12.25 2.79
N PHE A 63 0.07 -11.94 1.64
CA PHE A 63 -1.33 -12.23 1.37
C PHE A 63 -1.61 -13.74 1.39
N SER A 64 -0.77 -14.56 0.75
CA SER A 64 -0.92 -16.02 0.75
C SER A 64 -0.78 -16.65 2.14
N MET A 65 0.00 -16.02 3.02
CA MET A 65 0.19 -16.43 4.40
C MET A 65 -0.87 -15.85 5.37
N GLY A 66 -1.79 -15.03 4.89
CA GLY A 66 -2.76 -14.32 5.74
C GLY A 66 -2.12 -13.29 6.68
N VAL A 67 -0.90 -12.82 6.36
CA VAL A 67 -0.21 -11.77 7.11
C VAL A 67 -0.75 -10.41 6.66
N PRO A 68 -1.27 -9.58 7.58
CA PRO A 68 -1.86 -8.30 7.21
C PRO A 68 -0.80 -7.35 6.64
N VAL A 69 -1.09 -6.79 5.46
CA VAL A 69 -0.28 -5.74 4.81
C VAL A 69 -0.97 -4.40 5.03
N THR A 70 -0.28 -3.47 5.69
CA THR A 70 -0.74 -2.10 5.92
C THR A 70 0.07 -1.16 5.05
N PHE A 71 -0.59 -0.40 4.19
CA PHE A 71 0.05 0.67 3.45
C PHE A 71 0.15 1.94 4.31
N VAL A 72 1.23 2.69 4.12
CA VAL A 72 1.41 4.02 4.68
C VAL A 72 2.07 4.93 3.66
N MET A 73 1.77 6.21 3.71
CA MET A 73 2.38 7.23 2.86
C MET A 73 3.47 8.00 3.60
N THR A 74 4.47 8.47 2.88
CA THR A 74 5.36 9.54 3.36
C THR A 74 4.58 10.84 3.54
N PRO A 75 5.02 11.79 4.40
CA PRO A 75 4.29 13.04 4.62
C PRO A 75 3.92 13.78 3.32
N SER A 76 4.87 13.87 2.39
CA SER A 76 4.63 14.49 1.07
C SER A 76 3.55 13.79 0.24
N ALA A 77 3.46 12.47 0.30
CA ALA A 77 2.44 11.69 -0.41
C ALA A 77 1.08 11.85 0.27
N THR A 78 1.05 11.85 1.61
CA THR A 78 -0.14 12.12 2.42
C THR A 78 -0.72 13.50 2.09
N ASP A 79 0.10 14.55 2.10
CA ASP A 79 -0.34 15.92 1.79
C ASP A 79 -0.90 16.03 0.36
N SER A 80 -0.28 15.34 -0.59
CA SER A 80 -0.75 15.29 -1.97
C SER A 80 -2.09 14.58 -2.10
N PHE A 81 -2.26 13.44 -1.42
CA PHE A 81 -3.51 12.69 -1.41
C PHE A 81 -4.62 13.45 -0.71
N GLN A 82 -4.34 14.05 0.45
CA GLN A 82 -5.30 14.86 1.18
C GLN A 82 -5.79 16.03 0.35
N ARG A 83 -4.90 16.79 -0.29
CA ARG A 83 -5.29 17.88 -1.20
C ARG A 83 -6.24 17.36 -2.28
N TYR A 84 -5.88 16.26 -2.93
CA TYR A 84 -6.71 15.66 -3.97
C TYR A 84 -8.12 15.29 -3.48
N VAL A 85 -8.21 14.53 -2.38
CA VAL A 85 -9.48 14.07 -1.80
C VAL A 85 -10.36 15.24 -1.33
N LEU A 86 -9.76 16.31 -0.81
CA LEU A 86 -10.50 17.47 -0.30
C LEU A 86 -10.95 18.43 -1.40
N THR A 87 -10.19 18.56 -2.50
CA THR A 87 -10.50 19.51 -3.57
C THR A 87 -11.39 18.93 -4.67
N ASP A 88 -11.28 17.63 -4.96
CA ASP A 88 -11.97 17.01 -6.09
C ASP A 88 -12.73 15.75 -5.67
N ARG A 89 -13.93 15.95 -5.13
CA ARG A 89 -14.79 14.85 -4.65
C ARG A 89 -15.30 13.96 -5.80
N SER A 90 -15.21 14.41 -7.05
CA SER A 90 -15.59 13.66 -8.25
C SER A 90 -14.49 12.74 -8.78
N ALA A 91 -13.23 12.93 -8.38
CA ALA A 91 -12.09 12.31 -9.05
C ALA A 91 -11.72 10.89 -8.54
N TRP A 92 -12.64 10.16 -7.90
CA TRP A 92 -12.39 8.73 -7.60
C TRP A 92 -12.05 7.90 -8.85
N GLU A 93 -12.42 8.37 -10.04
CA GLU A 93 -12.02 7.80 -11.33
C GLU A 93 -10.49 7.76 -11.53
N ASP A 94 -9.72 8.80 -11.15
CA ASP A 94 -8.26 8.74 -11.34
C ASP A 94 -7.60 7.81 -10.32
N VAL A 95 -8.23 7.63 -9.15
CA VAL A 95 -7.76 6.65 -8.16
C VAL A 95 -7.90 5.25 -8.74
N GLN A 96 -9.07 4.91 -9.29
CA GLN A 96 -9.26 3.63 -9.97
C GLN A 96 -8.30 3.46 -11.15
N ALA A 97 -8.09 4.52 -11.94
CA ALA A 97 -7.14 4.50 -13.05
C ALA A 97 -5.69 4.32 -12.60
N CYS A 98 -5.29 4.84 -11.43
CA CYS A 98 -3.96 4.60 -10.86
C CYS A 98 -3.78 3.16 -10.43
N VAL A 99 -4.76 2.61 -9.72
CA VAL A 99 -4.72 1.22 -9.26
C VAL A 99 -4.69 0.27 -10.46
N GLY A 100 -5.47 0.55 -11.51
CA GLY A 100 -5.50 -0.25 -12.74
C GLY A 100 -4.19 -0.28 -13.53
N LYS A 101 -3.20 0.57 -13.20
CA LYS A 101 -1.86 0.58 -13.83
C LYS A 101 -0.86 -0.36 -13.15
N ILE A 102 -1.26 -1.08 -12.10
CA ILE A 102 -0.38 -2.07 -11.45
C ILE A 102 -0.07 -3.19 -12.44
N ASP A 103 1.20 -3.29 -12.83
CA ASP A 103 1.71 -4.28 -13.76
C ASP A 103 2.89 -5.04 -13.15
N SER A 104 2.59 -6.18 -12.53
CA SER A 104 3.60 -7.08 -11.96
C SER A 104 4.46 -7.77 -13.01
N ALA A 105 3.98 -7.93 -14.25
CA ALA A 105 4.79 -8.48 -15.34
C ALA A 105 5.84 -7.46 -15.82
N GLY A 106 5.50 -6.17 -15.82
CA GLY A 106 6.38 -5.03 -16.10
C GLY A 106 7.38 -4.70 -15.00
N ALA A 107 7.21 -5.21 -13.78
CA ALA A 107 8.13 -4.98 -12.68
C ALA A 107 9.54 -5.56 -12.93
N ARG A 108 10.55 -5.04 -12.24
CA ARG A 108 11.97 -5.42 -12.43
C ARG A 108 12.70 -5.67 -11.11
N ALA A 109 13.74 -6.50 -11.16
CA ALA A 109 14.77 -6.59 -10.11
C ALA A 109 16.12 -6.14 -10.68
N ASN A 110 17.08 -5.82 -9.81
CA ASN A 110 18.41 -5.36 -10.26
C ASN A 110 19.29 -6.52 -10.73
N ASP A 111 19.09 -7.72 -10.16
CA ASP A 111 19.79 -8.95 -10.55
C ASP A 111 18.91 -9.77 -11.51
N PRO A 112 19.38 -10.09 -12.74
CA PRO A 112 18.63 -10.88 -13.70
C PRO A 112 18.28 -12.30 -13.23
N GLU A 113 19.15 -12.93 -12.44
CA GLU A 113 18.90 -14.28 -11.92
C GLU A 113 17.82 -14.27 -10.84
N GLU A 114 17.90 -13.33 -9.90
CA GLU A 114 16.83 -13.04 -8.95
C GLU A 114 15.51 -12.70 -9.67
N GLU A 115 15.54 -11.86 -10.70
CA GLU A 115 14.35 -11.51 -11.47
C GLU A 115 13.66 -12.75 -12.04
N LYS A 116 14.42 -13.67 -12.64
CA LYS A 116 13.88 -14.91 -13.19
C LYS A 116 13.23 -15.79 -12.11
N ARG A 117 13.85 -15.89 -10.94
CA ARG A 117 13.33 -16.68 -9.81
C ARG A 117 12.03 -16.09 -9.28
N LEU A 118 12.00 -14.79 -9.01
CA LEU A 118 10.80 -14.11 -8.53
C LEU A 118 9.63 -14.20 -9.51
N ARG A 119 9.90 -14.02 -10.82
CA ARG A 119 8.87 -14.20 -11.86
C ARG A 119 8.29 -15.61 -11.85
N SER A 120 9.16 -16.62 -11.72
CA SER A 120 8.75 -18.02 -11.66
C SER A 120 7.87 -18.26 -10.41
N ALA A 121 8.28 -17.75 -9.25
CA ALA A 121 7.52 -17.87 -8.01
C ALA A 121 6.15 -17.17 -8.08
N LEU A 122 6.07 -15.98 -8.69
CA LEU A 122 4.79 -15.29 -8.90
C LEU A 122 3.88 -16.03 -9.89
N GLN A 123 4.46 -16.67 -10.90
CA GLN A 123 3.69 -17.52 -11.82
C GLN A 123 3.10 -18.73 -11.13
N GLU A 124 3.86 -19.39 -10.26
CA GLU A 124 3.38 -20.51 -9.43
C GLU A 124 2.28 -20.09 -8.45
N GLN A 125 2.24 -18.81 -8.03
CA GLN A 125 1.21 -18.24 -7.16
C GLN A 125 -0.08 -17.80 -7.89
N GLY A 126 -0.29 -18.28 -9.12
CA GLY A 126 -1.51 -18.03 -9.89
C GLY A 126 -1.35 -16.98 -11.00
N GLY A 127 -0.12 -16.55 -11.30
CA GLY A 127 0.20 -15.71 -12.44
C GLY A 127 0.05 -14.21 -12.21
N PHE A 128 0.62 -13.43 -13.13
CA PHE A 128 0.70 -11.97 -13.02
C PHE A 128 -0.68 -11.29 -12.96
N ASP A 129 -1.70 -11.81 -13.64
CA ASP A 129 -3.04 -11.24 -13.60
C ASP A 129 -3.69 -11.39 -12.21
N SER A 130 -3.52 -12.56 -11.58
CA SER A 130 -3.98 -12.81 -10.21
C SER A 130 -3.26 -11.90 -9.22
N VAL A 131 -1.94 -11.76 -9.36
CA VAL A 131 -1.12 -10.87 -8.55
C VAL A 131 -1.56 -9.41 -8.71
N ASN A 132 -1.78 -8.95 -9.94
CA ASN A 132 -2.25 -7.59 -10.23
C ASN A 132 -3.61 -7.33 -9.59
N ALA A 133 -4.56 -8.26 -9.72
CA ALA A 133 -5.88 -8.13 -9.11
C ALA A 133 -5.80 -8.07 -7.58
N GLN A 134 -4.99 -8.94 -6.96
CA GLN A 134 -4.84 -8.97 -5.50
C GLN A 134 -4.24 -7.66 -4.96
N LEU A 135 -3.15 -7.17 -5.57
CA LEU A 135 -2.51 -5.91 -5.21
C LEU A 135 -3.44 -4.73 -5.43
N SER A 136 -4.14 -4.70 -6.57
CA SER A 136 -5.07 -3.64 -6.93
C SER A 136 -6.20 -3.52 -5.92
N ASN A 137 -6.84 -4.64 -5.60
CA ASN A 137 -7.94 -4.67 -4.63
C ASN A 137 -7.48 -4.24 -3.23
N ALA A 138 -6.33 -4.74 -2.77
CA ALA A 138 -5.79 -4.37 -1.47
C ALA A 138 -5.43 -2.88 -1.38
N PHE A 139 -4.83 -2.33 -2.45
CA PHE A 139 -4.43 -0.95 -2.49
C PHE A 139 -5.61 0.01 -2.62
N LEU A 140 -6.60 -0.32 -3.47
CA LEU A 140 -7.82 0.46 -3.63
C LEU A 140 -8.61 0.53 -2.32
N ALA A 141 -8.86 -0.62 -1.69
CA ALA A 141 -9.57 -0.67 -0.41
C ALA A 141 -8.87 0.18 0.67
N TRP A 142 -7.54 0.20 0.67
CA TRP A 142 -6.77 1.04 1.58
C TRP A 142 -6.88 2.54 1.26
N LEU A 143 -6.82 2.92 -0.02
CA LEU A 143 -6.99 4.31 -0.46
C LEU A 143 -8.38 4.85 -0.12
N GLU A 144 -9.42 4.07 -0.38
CA GLU A 144 -10.81 4.41 -0.05
C GLU A 144 -10.97 4.66 1.44
N LYS A 145 -10.51 3.71 2.28
CA LYS A 145 -10.55 3.86 3.73
C LYS A 145 -9.78 5.10 4.21
N THR A 146 -8.58 5.30 3.70
CA THR A 146 -7.72 6.43 4.07
C THR A 146 -8.35 7.77 3.67
N GLY A 147 -8.92 7.86 2.47
CA GLY A 147 -9.62 9.04 1.98
C GLY A 147 -10.87 9.36 2.81
N GLN A 148 -11.66 8.34 3.16
CA GLN A 148 -12.82 8.49 4.05
C GLN A 148 -12.39 9.02 5.43
N GLU A 149 -11.34 8.47 6.02
CA GLU A 149 -10.80 8.95 7.31
C GLU A 149 -10.34 10.41 7.23
N MET A 150 -9.72 10.84 6.13
CA MET A 150 -9.34 12.23 5.90
C MET A 150 -10.55 13.16 5.81
N LEU A 151 -11.59 12.77 5.06
CA LEU A 151 -12.84 13.55 4.94
C LEU A 151 -13.56 13.68 6.28
N LEU A 152 -13.60 12.61 7.08
CA LEU A 152 -14.20 12.63 8.41
C LEU A 152 -13.45 13.57 9.36
N ARG A 153 -12.12 13.60 9.32
CA ARG A 153 -11.30 14.51 10.14
C ARG A 153 -11.51 15.97 9.77
N GLU A 154 -11.62 16.28 8.47
CA GLU A 154 -11.88 17.65 8.01
C GLU A 154 -13.26 18.15 8.51
N ASN A 155 -14.31 17.36 8.29
CA ASN A 155 -15.67 17.71 8.75
C ASN A 155 -15.75 17.81 10.28
N ALA A 156 -15.01 16.96 11.01
CA ALA A 156 -14.93 17.04 12.47
C ALA A 156 -14.19 18.30 12.94
N THR A 157 -13.22 18.79 12.16
CA THR A 157 -12.50 20.04 12.46
C THR A 157 -13.39 21.26 12.23
N GLU A 158 -14.27 21.23 11.22
CA GLU A 158 -15.29 22.27 10.99
C GLU A 158 -16.35 22.31 12.12
N LEU A 159 -16.60 21.17 12.78
CA LEU A 159 -17.49 21.04 13.94
C LEU A 159 -16.88 21.50 15.28
N VAL A 160 -15.57 21.75 15.35
CA VAL A 160 -14.90 22.29 16.54
C VAL A 160 -14.68 23.79 16.34
N LEU A 161 -15.76 24.58 16.50
CA LEU A 161 -15.67 26.02 16.69
C LEU A 161 -15.39 26.33 18.19
N PRO A 162 -14.78 27.50 18.51
CA PRO A 162 -14.15 27.77 19.81
C PRO A 162 -15.09 27.72 21.02
N ASP A 163 -14.50 27.57 22.21
CA ASP A 163 -15.05 27.20 23.53
C ASP A 163 -16.32 27.90 24.07
N ASP A 164 -16.97 28.82 23.33
CA ASP A 164 -18.11 29.62 23.82
C ASP A 164 -19.40 29.54 22.96
N ILE A 165 -19.54 28.57 22.04
CA ILE A 165 -20.79 28.44 21.25
C ILE A 165 -21.54 27.15 21.61
N CYS A 166 -22.55 27.29 22.47
CA CYS A 166 -23.58 26.28 22.68
C CYS A 166 -24.58 26.35 21.52
N ILE A 167 -24.46 25.46 20.53
CA ILE A 167 -25.56 25.24 19.58
C ILE A 167 -26.56 24.32 20.27
N THR A 168 -27.66 24.89 20.78
CA THR A 168 -28.84 24.10 21.13
C THR A 168 -29.50 23.70 19.82
N VAL A 169 -29.37 22.43 19.43
CA VAL A 169 -30.18 21.85 18.36
C VAL A 169 -31.62 21.85 18.90
N HIS A 170 -32.46 22.75 18.38
CA HIS A 170 -33.89 22.68 18.63
C HIS A 170 -34.44 21.50 17.83
N ASP A 171 -35.03 20.55 18.56
CA ASP A 171 -35.88 19.51 18.02
C ASP A 171 -37.00 20.14 17.20
N ASP A 172 -36.88 20.10 15.88
CA ASP A 172 -38.04 20.15 14.99
C ASP A 172 -38.02 18.93 14.07
N PHE A 173 -38.30 17.78 14.72
CA PHE A 173 -39.22 16.82 14.14
C PHE A 173 -40.54 17.54 13.86
N VAL A 174 -40.72 18.04 12.63
CA VAL A 174 -42.05 18.29 12.09
C VAL A 174 -42.13 17.69 10.69
N SER A 175 -42.74 16.52 10.67
CA SER A 175 -43.45 15.91 9.56
C SER A 175 -44.11 16.89 8.60
N VAL A 176 -43.93 16.65 7.29
CA VAL A 176 -45.03 16.62 6.31
C VAL A 176 -44.81 15.44 5.37
#